data_AF-A0A7K1TRH1-F1
#
_entry.id   AF-A0A7K1TRH1-F1
#
_cell.length_a   1.000
_cell.length_b   1.000
_cell.length_c   1.000
_cell.angle_alpha   90.00
_cell.angle_beta   90.00
_cell.angle_gamma   90.00
#
_symmetry.space_group_name_H-M   'P 1'
#
loop_
_entity.id
_entity.type
_entity.pdbx_description
1 polymer ?
#
loop_
_entity_poly.entity_id
_entity_poly.type
_entity_poly.pdbx_seq_one_letter_code
_entity_poly.pdbx_strand_id
1 'polypeptide(L)'
;MILRRWGRPTSTRTRSETSSPSPASRAPPTSCGRSRNRLALMSDLQVLRARHDVIAALLVAAENAEHVMRICSSAAPDAADELVRTFGVSDLQAQAILEMQLRRFAPEAAAAMRAELVEVSRRISEIEAR
;
A
#
# COMPACT_ATOMS: atom_id res chain seq x y z
N MET A 1 14.28 -53.49 34.34
CA MET A 1 14.60 -52.11 34.79
C MET A 1 13.39 -51.24 34.48
N ILE A 2 12.37 -51.09 35.35
CA ILE A 2 12.28 -50.25 36.58
C ILE A 2 12.56 -48.77 36.22
N LEU A 3 11.68 -47.76 36.38
CA LEU A 3 10.32 -47.65 36.92
C LEU A 3 9.83 -46.18 36.77
N ARG A 4 8.51 -45.96 36.97
CA ARG A 4 7.78 -44.73 37.39
C ARG A 4 7.27 -43.84 36.24
N ARG A 5 5.99 -43.79 35.88
CA ARG A 5 4.70 -43.73 36.64
C ARG A 5 4.60 -42.52 37.56
N TRP A 6 4.01 -41.44 37.04
CA TRP A 6 3.23 -40.42 37.77
C TRP A 6 2.19 -39.92 36.75
N GLY A 7 0.88 -40.10 36.86
CA GLY A 7 0.03 -40.07 38.04
C GLY A 7 -0.81 -38.80 37.97
N ARG A 8 -1.94 -38.84 37.24
CA ARG A 8 -3.02 -37.86 37.44
C ARG A 8 -3.63 -38.11 38.82
N PRO A 9 -4.01 -37.05 39.55
CA PRO A 9 -5.40 -37.04 40.00
C PRO A 9 -6.08 -35.68 39.89
N THR A 10 -7.38 -35.78 39.62
CA THR A 10 -8.42 -34.78 39.77
C THR A 10 -8.51 -34.27 41.21
N SER A 11 -8.62 -32.96 41.38
CA SER A 11 -9.19 -32.34 42.58
C SER A 11 -10.24 -31.32 42.17
N THR A 12 -11.48 -31.65 42.52
CA THR A 12 -12.59 -30.72 42.64
C THR A 12 -12.36 -29.84 43.86
N ARG A 13 -12.47 -28.50 43.74
CA ARG A 13 -12.82 -27.66 44.90
C ARG A 13 -13.39 -26.29 44.51
N THR A 14 -14.69 -26.17 44.78
CA THR A 14 -15.42 -25.03 45.37
C THR A 14 -15.39 -23.66 44.68
N ARG A 15 -16.55 -23.36 44.06
CA ARG A 15 -17.27 -22.07 44.09
C ARG A 15 -17.32 -21.48 45.50
N SER A 16 -17.07 -20.17 45.61
CA SER A 16 -17.72 -19.13 46.45
C SER A 16 -17.05 -17.79 46.11
N GLU A 17 -17.63 -16.97 45.24
CA GLU A 17 -18.45 -15.79 45.60
C GLU A 17 -17.74 -14.77 46.50
N THR A 18 -17.46 -13.58 45.96
CA THR A 18 -17.62 -12.30 46.67
C THR A 18 -17.80 -11.16 45.65
N SER A 19 -19.04 -10.66 45.60
CA SER A 19 -19.43 -9.24 45.57
C SER A 19 -18.88 -8.31 44.48
N SER A 20 -19.71 -8.09 43.45
CA SER A 20 -20.34 -6.84 42.95
C SER A 20 -19.70 -5.44 43.19
N PRO A 21 -20.11 -4.38 42.46
CA PRO A 21 -19.25 -3.57 41.59
C PRO A 21 -18.91 -2.19 42.18
N SER A 22 -17.83 -1.55 41.71
CA SER A 22 -17.52 -0.16 42.04
C SER A 22 -17.77 0.77 40.83
N PRO A 23 -18.66 1.78 40.93
CA PRO A 23 -19.01 2.67 39.84
C PRO A 23 -18.37 4.05 40.04
N ALA A 24 -17.29 4.39 39.32
CA ALA A 24 -16.89 5.78 39.08
C ALA A 24 -15.64 5.87 38.20
N SER A 25 -15.84 5.87 36.88
CA SER A 25 -15.00 6.65 35.98
C SER A 25 -15.79 6.92 34.71
N ARG A 26 -16.78 7.81 34.84
CA ARG A 26 -17.31 8.52 33.66
C ARG A 26 -16.25 9.52 33.27
N ALA A 27 -15.31 9.09 32.44
CA ALA A 27 -14.61 10.04 31.58
C ALA A 27 -15.67 10.63 30.64
N PRO A 28 -15.78 11.97 30.51
CA PRO A 28 -16.63 12.54 29.49
C PRO A 28 -16.13 12.06 28.12
N PRO A 29 -17.02 11.72 27.16
CA PRO A 29 -16.56 11.60 25.79
C PRO A 29 -16.01 12.97 25.42
N THR A 30 -14.69 13.05 25.23
CA THR A 30 -14.06 14.21 24.62
C THR A 30 -14.69 14.36 23.25
N SER A 31 -15.65 15.27 23.17
CA SER A 31 -16.11 15.88 21.93
C SER A 31 -14.95 16.70 21.37
N CYS A 32 -13.91 16.01 20.91
CA CYS A 32 -12.92 16.62 20.05
C CYS A 32 -13.62 16.82 18.70
N GLY A 33 -14.26 17.98 18.59
CA GLY A 33 -14.88 18.47 17.37
C GLY A 33 -13.86 18.46 16.24
N ARG A 34 -13.98 17.45 15.38
CA ARG A 34 -14.11 17.59 13.93
C ARG A 34 -13.40 18.82 13.33
N SER A 35 -12.09 18.95 13.55
CA SER A 35 -11.28 20.05 12.97
C SER A 35 -9.99 19.57 12.30
N ARG A 36 -9.89 18.27 11.95
CA ARG A 36 -8.69 17.69 11.32
C ARG A 36 -8.71 17.70 9.78
N ASN A 37 -9.73 18.27 9.15
CA ASN A 37 -10.09 17.87 7.79
C ASN A 37 -9.37 18.61 6.64
N ARG A 38 -8.59 19.67 6.89
CA ARG A 38 -7.94 20.44 5.81
C ARG A 38 -6.51 20.01 5.51
N LEU A 39 -5.72 19.71 6.55
CA LEU A 39 -4.35 19.22 6.40
C LEU A 39 -4.31 17.77 5.90
N ALA A 40 -5.27 16.93 6.33
CA ALA A 40 -5.40 15.56 5.82
C ALA A 40 -5.76 15.55 4.32
N LEU A 41 -6.71 16.37 3.88
CA LEU A 41 -7.13 16.43 2.47
C LEU A 41 -5.98 16.82 1.51
N MET A 42 -5.13 17.77 1.91
CA MET A 42 -3.98 18.18 1.10
C MET A 42 -2.95 17.05 0.98
N SER A 43 -2.72 16.26 2.04
CA SER A 43 -1.87 15.07 1.95
C SER A 43 -2.52 13.94 1.15
N ASP A 44 -3.83 13.73 1.30
CA ASP A 44 -4.53 12.62 0.63
C ASP A 44 -4.52 12.78 -0.89
N LEU A 45 -4.80 13.99 -1.38
CA LEU A 45 -4.77 14.29 -2.81
C LEU A 45 -3.35 14.18 -3.39
N GLN A 46 -2.33 14.66 -2.67
CA GLN A 46 -0.94 14.54 -3.12
C GLN A 46 -0.47 13.09 -3.20
N VAL A 47 -0.84 12.25 -2.22
CA VAL A 47 -0.52 10.82 -2.22
C VAL A 47 -1.21 10.11 -3.39
N LEU A 48 -2.47 10.45 -3.67
CA LEU A 48 -3.20 9.87 -4.80
C LEU A 48 -2.61 10.27 -6.15
N ARG A 49 -2.23 11.56 -6.32
CA ARG A 49 -1.55 12.03 -7.53
C ARG A 49 -0.19 11.35 -7.73
N ALA A 50 0.62 11.25 -6.68
CA ALA A 50 1.90 10.54 -6.77
C ALA A 50 1.72 9.07 -7.16
N ARG A 51 0.70 8.39 -6.58
CA ARG A 51 0.37 7.00 -6.97
C ARG A 51 -0.09 6.93 -8.42
N HIS A 52 -0.96 7.83 -8.85
CA HIS A 52 -1.43 7.92 -10.23
C HIS A 52 -0.26 8.05 -11.21
N ASP A 53 0.66 8.98 -10.95
CA ASP A 53 1.77 9.29 -11.85
C ASP A 53 2.77 8.13 -11.95
N VAL A 54 3.01 7.41 -10.86
CA VAL A 54 3.84 6.19 -10.89
C VAL A 54 3.17 5.10 -11.71
N ILE A 55 1.87 4.83 -11.49
CA ILE A 55 1.15 3.79 -12.25
C ILE A 55 1.07 4.16 -13.74
N ALA A 56 0.87 5.44 -14.07
CA ALA A 56 0.89 5.94 -15.44
C ALA A 56 2.23 5.68 -16.13
N ALA A 57 3.34 6.03 -15.47
CA ALA A 57 4.67 5.76 -16.02
C ALA A 57 4.93 4.25 -16.20
N LEU A 58 4.55 3.43 -15.23
CA LEU A 58 4.68 1.98 -15.31
C LEU A 58 3.82 1.37 -16.42
N LEU A 59 2.63 1.90 -16.66
CA LEU A 59 1.76 1.46 -17.75
C LEU A 59 2.36 1.79 -19.12
N VAL A 60 2.86 3.00 -19.31
CA VAL A 60 3.53 3.41 -20.57
C VAL A 60 4.75 2.54 -20.83
N ALA A 61 5.55 2.27 -19.80
CA ALA A 61 6.66 1.33 -19.89
C ALA A 61 6.16 -0.09 -20.22
N ALA A 62 5.05 -0.53 -19.63
CA ALA A 62 4.50 -1.85 -19.85
C ALA A 62 4.04 -2.06 -21.30
N GLU A 63 3.44 -1.04 -21.91
CA GLU A 63 3.01 -1.05 -23.31
C GLU A 63 4.19 -1.00 -24.29
N ASN A 64 5.34 -0.46 -23.87
CA ASN A 64 6.56 -0.32 -24.67
C ASN A 64 7.69 -1.25 -24.17
N ALA A 65 7.34 -2.41 -23.63
CA ALA A 65 8.27 -3.34 -22.98
C ALA A 65 9.53 -3.65 -23.80
N GLU A 66 9.37 -3.87 -25.11
CA GLU A 66 10.49 -4.20 -26.01
C GLU A 66 11.50 -3.05 -26.13
N HIS A 67 11.01 -1.81 -26.17
CA HIS A 67 11.87 -0.62 -26.24
C HIS A 67 12.63 -0.44 -24.93
N VAL A 68 11.94 -0.58 -23.78
CA VAL A 68 12.57 -0.53 -22.46
C VAL A 68 13.65 -1.60 -22.33
N MET A 69 13.36 -2.84 -22.74
CA MET A 69 14.34 -3.94 -22.76
C MET A 69 15.57 -3.60 -23.60
N ARG A 70 15.38 -2.98 -24.77
CA ARG A 70 16.46 -2.55 -25.65
C ARG A 70 17.35 -1.49 -24.99
N ILE A 71 16.75 -0.49 -24.32
CA ILE A 71 17.48 0.54 -23.57
C ILE A 71 18.28 -0.11 -22.44
N CYS A 72 17.66 -0.96 -21.63
CA CYS A 72 18.34 -1.66 -20.54
C CYS A 72 19.51 -2.55 -21.03
N SER A 73 19.39 -3.13 -22.22
CA SER A 73 20.45 -3.96 -22.81
C SER A 73 21.62 -3.16 -23.40
N SER A 74 21.40 -1.90 -23.79
CA SER A 74 22.39 -1.09 -24.52
C SER A 74 23.07 -0.03 -23.66
N ALA A 75 22.39 0.49 -22.64
CA ALA A 75 22.83 1.64 -21.86
C ALA A 75 22.90 1.33 -20.35
N ALA A 76 23.36 0.14 -19.93
CA ALA A 76 23.24 -0.35 -18.55
C ALA A 76 23.58 0.65 -17.40
N PRO A 77 24.58 1.55 -17.48
CA PRO A 77 24.78 2.59 -16.45
C PRO A 77 23.91 3.85 -16.65
N ASP A 78 23.56 4.20 -17.89
CA ASP A 78 22.87 5.45 -18.27
C ASP A 78 21.39 5.21 -18.66
N ALA A 79 20.86 4.01 -18.39
CA ALA A 79 19.55 3.59 -18.83
C ALA A 79 18.43 4.45 -18.23
N ALA A 80 18.64 4.95 -17.00
CA ALA A 80 17.71 5.88 -16.35
C ALA A 80 17.60 7.20 -17.13
N ASP A 81 18.75 7.81 -17.49
CA ASP A 81 18.78 9.05 -18.27
C ASP A 81 18.15 8.87 -19.66
N GLU A 82 18.41 7.73 -20.31
CA GLU A 82 17.83 7.45 -21.62
C GLU A 82 16.32 7.21 -21.54
N LEU A 83 15.83 6.59 -20.47
CA LEU A 83 14.39 6.47 -20.20
C LEU A 83 13.73 7.83 -19.98
N VAL A 84 14.37 8.73 -19.23
CA VAL A 84 13.91 10.11 -19.03
C VAL A 84 13.82 10.84 -20.37
N ARG A 85 14.85 10.74 -21.22
CA ARG A 85 14.88 11.40 -22.53
C ARG A 85 13.87 10.82 -23.52
N THR A 86 13.65 9.51 -23.50
CA THR A 86 12.80 8.81 -24.47
C THR A 86 11.32 8.90 -24.11
N PHE A 87 10.98 8.69 -22.83
CA PHE A 87 9.61 8.62 -22.36
C PHE A 87 9.15 9.91 -21.66
N GLY A 88 10.04 10.88 -21.43
CA GLY A 88 9.70 12.15 -20.75
C GLY A 88 9.27 11.96 -19.30
N VAL A 89 9.75 10.89 -18.65
CA VAL A 89 9.42 10.54 -17.25
C VAL A 89 10.39 11.22 -16.28
N SER A 90 9.99 11.37 -15.02
CA SER A 90 10.90 11.82 -13.94
C SER A 90 11.97 10.76 -13.64
N ASP A 91 13.14 11.16 -13.14
CA ASP A 91 14.19 10.25 -12.66
C ASP A 91 13.66 9.18 -11.68
N LEU A 92 12.78 9.59 -10.75
CA LEU A 92 12.18 8.65 -9.79
C LEU A 92 11.28 7.61 -10.48
N GLN A 93 10.58 8.02 -11.54
CA GLN A 93 9.75 7.12 -12.34
C GLN A 93 10.62 6.22 -13.22
N ALA A 94 11.70 6.74 -13.81
CA ALA A 94 12.66 5.95 -14.56
C ALA A 94 13.27 4.85 -13.69
N GLN A 95 13.69 5.16 -12.46
CA GLN A 95 14.15 4.14 -11.52
C GLN A 95 13.04 3.13 -11.19
N ALA A 96 11.79 3.57 -10.99
CA ALA A 96 10.67 2.66 -10.75
C ALA A 96 10.40 1.72 -11.95
N ILE A 97 10.63 2.19 -13.19
CA ILE A 97 10.54 1.38 -14.41
C ILE A 97 11.68 0.36 -14.48
N LEU A 98 12.91 0.74 -14.12
CA LEU A 98 14.06 -0.17 -14.08
C LEU A 98 13.90 -1.28 -13.03
N GLU A 99 13.35 -0.94 -11.86
CA GLU A 99 13.00 -1.87 -10.78
C GLU A 99 11.79 -2.77 -11.14
N MET A 100 11.14 -2.53 -12.29
CA MET A 100 9.96 -3.27 -12.67
C MET A 100 10.30 -4.72 -13.09
N GLN A 101 9.52 -5.67 -12.59
CA GLN A 101 9.68 -7.08 -12.91
C GLN A 101 9.08 -7.41 -14.28
N LEU A 102 9.73 -8.30 -15.05
CA LEU A 102 9.25 -8.74 -16.38
C LEU A 102 7.79 -9.25 -16.38
N ARG A 103 7.30 -9.77 -15.26
CA ARG A 103 5.92 -10.26 -15.09
C ARG A 103 4.86 -9.15 -15.22
N ARG A 104 5.23 -7.89 -15.02
CA ARG A 104 4.31 -6.73 -15.16
C ARG A 104 4.07 -6.32 -16.61
N PHE A 105 4.85 -6.83 -17.57
CA PHE A 105 4.61 -6.65 -19.01
C PHE A 105 3.50 -7.53 -19.57
N ALA A 106 2.98 -8.47 -18.77
CA ALA A 106 1.91 -9.35 -19.22
C ALA A 106 0.62 -8.55 -19.48
N PRO A 107 -0.17 -8.90 -20.52
CA PRO A 107 -1.36 -8.16 -20.91
C PRO A 107 -2.40 -8.09 -19.78
N GLU A 108 -2.51 -9.13 -18.96
CA GLU A 108 -3.36 -9.14 -17.76
C GLU A 108 -2.90 -8.14 -16.70
N ALA A 109 -1.59 -7.99 -16.51
CA ALA A 109 -1.02 -7.03 -15.56
C ALA A 109 -1.23 -5.59 -16.05
N ALA A 110 -1.04 -5.33 -17.35
CA ALA A 110 -1.34 -4.05 -17.95
C ALA A 110 -2.83 -3.69 -17.83
N ALA A 111 -3.73 -4.66 -18.04
CA ALA A 111 -5.16 -4.46 -17.83
C ALA A 111 -5.50 -4.11 -16.37
N ALA A 112 -4.88 -4.79 -15.41
CA ALA A 112 -5.05 -4.49 -13.98
C ALA A 112 -4.53 -3.07 -13.63
N MET A 113 -3.37 -2.67 -14.16
CA MET A 113 -2.81 -1.33 -13.95
C MET A 113 -3.72 -0.24 -14.55
N ARG A 114 -4.30 -0.47 -15.75
CA ARG A 114 -5.30 0.44 -16.34
C ARG A 114 -6.53 0.60 -15.45
N ALA A 115 -7.05 -0.50 -14.90
CA ALA A 115 -8.19 -0.46 -14.00
C ALA A 115 -7.86 0.31 -12.71
N GLU A 116 -6.67 0.11 -12.15
CA GLU A 116 -6.20 0.86 -10.97
C GLU A 116 -6.07 2.36 -11.27
N LEU A 117 -5.54 2.72 -12.44
CA LEU A 117 -5.44 4.10 -12.90
C LEU A 117 -6.79 4.81 -12.95
N VAL A 118 -7.80 4.15 -13.51
CA VAL A 118 -9.16 4.69 -13.59
C VAL A 118 -9.75 4.91 -12.19
N GLU A 119 -9.56 3.94 -11.29
CA GLU A 119 -10.04 4.04 -9.92
C GLU A 119 -9.35 5.17 -9.14
N VAL A 120 -8.03 5.31 -9.27
CA VAL A 120 -7.27 6.39 -8.63
C VAL A 120 -7.68 7.75 -9.22
N SER A 121 -7.83 7.86 -10.53
CA SER A 121 -8.28 9.09 -11.21
C SER A 121 -9.68 9.52 -10.76
N ARG A 122 -10.59 8.55 -10.60
CA ARG A 122 -11.93 8.78 -10.05
C ARG A 122 -11.85 9.35 -8.63
N ARG A 123 -11.04 8.75 -7.75
CA ARG A 123 -10.86 9.24 -6.36
C ARG A 123 -10.28 10.65 -6.30
N ILE A 124 -9.32 10.96 -7.18
CA ILE A 124 -8.77 12.32 -7.29
C ILE A 124 -9.89 13.30 -7.65
N SER A 125 -10.69 12.97 -8.67
CA SER A 125 -11.81 13.81 -9.10
C SER A 125 -12.86 14.01 -8.00
N GLU A 126 -13.19 12.96 -7.24
CA GLU A 126 -14.12 13.03 -6.12
C GLU A 126 -13.60 13.93 -4.98
N ILE A 127 -12.29 13.94 -4.73
CA ILE A 127 -11.67 14.81 -3.72
C ILE A 127 -11.54 16.26 -4.23
N GLU A 128 -11.23 16.46 -5.51
CA GLU A 128 -11.13 17.78 -6.12
C GLU A 128 -12.48 18.49 -6.24
N ALA A 129 -13.57 17.73 -6.44
CA ALA A 129 -14.93 18.27 -6.53
C ALA A 129 -15.56 18.62 -5.18
N ARG A 130 -14.92 18.25 -4.06
CA ARG A 130 -15.43 18.39 -2.69
C ARG A 130 -14.98 19.68 -2.02
#